data_AF-A0A1I4JP95-F1
#
_entry.id   AF-A0A1I4JP95-F1
#
_cell.length_a   1.000
_cell.length_b   1.000
_cell.length_c   1.000
_cell.angle_alpha   90.00
_cell.angle_beta   90.00
_cell.angle_gamma   90.00
#
_symmetry.space_group_name_H-M   'P 1'
#
loop_
_entity.id
_entity.type
_entity.pdbx_description
1 polymer ?
#
loop_
_entity_poly.entity_id
_entity_poly.type
_entity_poly.pdbx_seq_one_letter_code
_entity_poly.pdbx_strand_id
1 'polypeptide(L)'
;MTEKELAHQHAVYTYGSLPLTLMYSPTATAAWEVYYGGEYLGLIEEVHTTGELWPAFVARLPGDEDVGEGIPARDWRVAVEVLAGQAGL
;
A
#
# COMPACT_ATOMS: atom_id res chain seq x y z
N MET A 1 -17.24 -8.08 10.58
CA MET A 1 -17.13 -7.92 9.12
C MET A 1 -16.72 -9.25 8.54
N THR A 2 -17.38 -9.69 7.48
CA THR A 2 -17.05 -10.96 6.80
C THR A 2 -15.93 -10.72 5.77
N GLU A 3 -15.08 -11.71 5.48
CA GLU A 3 -14.01 -11.62 4.46
C GLU A 3 -14.49 -11.03 3.12
N LYS A 4 -15.76 -11.24 2.77
CA LYS A 4 -16.41 -10.69 1.58
C LYS A 4 -16.47 -9.16 1.52
N GLU A 5 -16.52 -8.49 2.67
CA GLU A 5 -16.62 -7.03 2.77
C GLU A 5 -15.26 -6.35 2.62
N LEU A 6 -14.16 -7.03 2.94
CA LEU A 6 -12.78 -6.53 2.77
C LEU A 6 -12.34 -6.56 1.30
N ALA A 7 -12.73 -7.61 0.56
CA ALA A 7 -12.35 -7.82 -0.86
C ALA A 7 -12.84 -6.73 -1.84
N HIS A 8 -13.67 -5.80 -1.40
CA HIS A 8 -14.25 -4.74 -2.23
C HIS A 8 -13.88 -3.33 -1.76
N GLN A 9 -13.02 -3.19 -0.76
CA GLN A 9 -12.52 -1.88 -0.36
C GLN A 9 -11.48 -1.43 -1.38
N HIS A 10 -11.95 -0.63 -2.34
CA HIS A 10 -11.10 0.18 -3.19
C HIS A 10 -11.18 1.64 -2.76
N ALA A 11 -10.04 2.31 -2.73
CA ALA A 11 -9.95 3.74 -2.56
C ALA A 11 -9.19 4.33 -3.75
N VAL A 12 -9.50 5.58 -4.11
CA VAL A 12 -8.74 6.31 -5.11
C VAL A 12 -7.95 7.40 -4.41
N TYR A 13 -6.63 7.39 -4.61
CA TYR A 13 -5.71 8.43 -4.15
C TYR A 13 -5.19 9.21 -5.35
N THR A 14 -5.01 10.53 -5.23
CA THR A 14 -4.44 11.34 -6.32
C THR A 14 -3.00 11.70 -5.98
N TYR A 15 -2.05 11.18 -6.77
CA TYR A 15 -0.65 11.57 -6.71
C TYR A 15 -0.39 12.68 -7.74
N GLY A 16 -0.24 13.93 -7.28
CA GLY A 16 -0.23 15.09 -8.17
C GLY A 16 -1.56 15.22 -8.94
N SER A 17 -1.56 14.87 -10.23
CA SER A 17 -2.77 14.78 -11.07
C SER A 17 -3.09 13.36 -11.52
N LEU A 18 -2.35 12.35 -11.03
CA LEU A 18 -2.46 10.96 -11.44
C LEU A 18 -3.36 10.19 -10.46
N PRO A 19 -4.46 9.59 -10.91
CA PRO A 19 -5.32 8.78 -10.06
C PRO A 19 -4.71 7.39 -9.85
N LEU A 20 -4.42 7.06 -8.59
CA LEU A 20 -3.95 5.77 -8.12
C LEU A 20 -5.10 5.02 -7.46
N THR A 21 -5.22 3.73 -7.79
CA THR A 21 -6.22 2.84 -7.18
C THR A 21 -5.54 2.05 -6.07
N LEU A 22 -6.11 2.09 -4.87
CA LEU A 22 -5.71 1.27 -3.74
C LEU A 22 -6.74 0.17 -3.55
N MET A 23 -6.31 -1.08 -3.45
CA MET A 23 -7.17 -2.24 -3.20
C MET A 23 -6.65 -3.02 -2.00
N TYR A 24 -7.53 -3.46 -1.10
CA TYR A 24 -7.10 -4.32 0.00
C TYR A 24 -6.50 -5.63 -0.54
N SER A 25 -5.31 -6.01 -0.06
CA SER A 25 -4.62 -7.21 -0.54
C SER A 25 -5.30 -8.48 0.00
N PRO A 26 -5.61 -9.47 -0.84
CA PRO A 26 -6.16 -10.74 -0.39
C PRO A 26 -5.08 -11.69 0.16
N THR A 27 -3.80 -11.43 -0.12
CA THR A 27 -2.68 -12.31 0.21
C THR A 27 -1.86 -11.82 1.40
N ALA A 28 -1.86 -10.51 1.67
CA ALA A 28 -1.13 -9.91 2.77
C ALA A 28 -2.07 -9.43 3.90
N THR A 29 -1.61 -9.57 5.15
CA THR A 29 -2.39 -9.15 6.32
C THR A 29 -2.25 -7.65 6.50
N ALA A 30 -3.38 -6.93 6.59
CA ALA A 30 -3.41 -5.47 6.81
C ALA A 30 -2.60 -4.68 5.77
N ALA A 31 -2.82 -4.96 4.48
CA ALA A 31 -2.09 -4.31 3.40
C ALA A 31 -2.99 -3.90 2.23
N TRP A 32 -2.53 -2.90 1.48
CA TRP A 32 -3.19 -2.41 0.27
C TRP A 32 -2.25 -2.45 -0.92
N GLU A 33 -2.72 -3.04 -2.00
CA GLU A 33 -2.07 -3.02 -3.30
C GLU A 33 -2.36 -1.68 -4.00
N VAL A 34 -1.35 -1.10 -4.63
CA VAL A 34 -1.43 0.18 -5.33
C VAL A 34 -1.29 -0.03 -6.82
N TYR A 35 -2.17 0.61 -7.59
CA TYR A 35 -2.22 0.49 -9.04
C TYR A 35 -2.33 1.84 -9.74
N TYR A 36 -1.74 1.97 -10.93
CA TYR A 36 -1.95 3.09 -11.84
C TYR A 36 -2.35 2.58 -13.22
N GLY A 37 -3.53 2.98 -13.72
CA GLY A 37 -3.98 2.56 -15.05
C GLY A 37 -4.13 1.04 -15.25
N GLY A 38 -4.21 0.26 -14.16
CA GLY A 38 -4.23 -1.20 -14.19
C GLY A 38 -2.86 -1.85 -13.93
N GLU A 39 -1.78 -1.08 -13.94
CA GLU A 39 -0.43 -1.57 -13.62
C GLU A 39 -0.21 -1.60 -12.10
N TYR A 40 0.30 -2.72 -11.59
CA TYR A 40 0.62 -2.90 -10.18
C TYR A 40 1.93 -2.18 -9.82
N LEU A 41 1.88 -1.29 -8.82
CA LEU A 41 3.01 -0.48 -8.37
C LEU A 41 3.67 -1.03 -7.10
N GLY A 42 3.01 -1.94 -6.40
CA GLY A 42 3.49 -2.49 -5.13
C GLY A 42 2.42 -2.48 -4.05
N LEU A 43 2.85 -2.73 -2.82
CA LEU A 43 1.99 -2.94 -1.66
C LEU A 43 2.37 -2.00 -0.53
N ILE A 44 1.37 -1.49 0.18
CA ILE A 44 1.52 -0.74 1.42
C ILE A 44 1.05 -1.62 2.55
N GLU A 45 1.95 -1.95 3.47
CA GLU A 45 1.64 -2.76 4.65
C GLU A 45 1.49 -1.87 5.89
N GLU A 46 0.45 -2.12 6.68
CA GLU A 46 0.30 -1.56 8.02
C GLU A 46 1.07 -2.40 9.04
N VAL A 47 2.07 -1.79 9.67
CA VAL A 47 2.90 -2.44 10.68
C VAL A 47 2.52 -1.91 12.06
N HIS A 48 2.09 -2.83 12.92
CA HIS A 48 1.77 -2.52 14.31
C HIS A 48 2.92 -2.91 15.24
N THR A 49 3.70 -1.92 15.67
CA THR A 49 4.74 -2.14 16.67
C THR A 49 4.15 -2.15 18.08
N THR A 50 4.59 -3.08 18.94
CA THR A 50 4.11 -3.14 20.32
C THR A 50 4.52 -1.88 21.09
N GLY A 51 3.55 -1.16 21.65
CA GLY A 51 3.77 0.06 22.44
C GLY A 51 3.61 1.36 21.66
N GLU A 52 3.37 1.30 20.35
CA GLU A 52 3.05 2.48 19.54
C GLU A 52 1.52 2.68 19.43
N LEU A 53 1.09 3.93 19.54
CA LEU A 53 -0.32 4.33 19.48
C LEU A 53 -0.87 4.38 18.05
N TRP A 54 0.02 4.50 17.06
CA TRP A 54 -0.31 4.67 15.66
C TRP A 54 0.41 3.62 14.83
N PRO A 55 -0.23 3.07 13.79
CA PRO A 55 0.45 2.16 12.89
C PRO A 55 1.55 2.88 12.11
N ALA A 56 2.63 2.16 11.83
CA ALA A 56 3.61 2.53 10.83
C ALA A 56 3.20 1.94 9.48
N PHE A 57 3.71 2.49 8.37
CA PHE A 57 3.44 1.97 7.04
C PHE A 57 4.75 1.60 6.35
N VAL A 58 4.72 0.57 5.51
CA VAL A 58 5.87 0.16 4.71
C VAL A 58 5.45 0.03 3.26
N ALA A 59 6.15 0.73 2.37
CA ALA A 59 6.00 0.54 0.93
C ALA A 59 6.89 -0.63 0.47
N ARG A 60 6.28 -1.67 -0.08
CA ARG A 60 6.94 -2.83 -0.67
C ARG A 60 6.85 -2.75 -2.18
N LEU A 61 7.99 -2.84 -2.84
CA LEU A 61 8.05 -2.84 -4.30
C LEU A 61 7.55 -4.18 -4.87
N PRO A 62 7.11 -4.21 -6.14
CA PRO A 62 6.70 -5.45 -6.78
C PRO A 62 7.82 -6.49 -6.76
N GLY A 63 7.54 -7.68 -6.23
CA GLY A 63 8.50 -8.78 -6.10
C GLY A 63 9.27 -8.82 -4.77
N ASP A 64 9.19 -7.76 -3.95
CA ASP A 64 9.82 -7.67 -2.63
C ASP A 64 8.82 -7.90 -1.49
N GLU A 65 7.60 -8.34 -1.78
CA GLU A 65 6.52 -8.44 -0.79
C GLU A 65 6.89 -9.38 0.38
N ASP A 66 7.60 -10.48 0.10
CA ASP A 66 7.92 -11.52 1.09
C ASP A 66 9.36 -11.45 1.65
N VAL A 67 10.26 -10.70 1.01
CA VAL A 67 11.72 -10.81 1.27
C VAL A 67 12.40 -9.45 1.49
N GLY A 68 11.80 -8.35 1.05
CA GLY A 68 12.36 -7.01 1.23
C GLY A 68 12.12 -6.45 2.64
N GLU A 69 13.03 -5.62 3.15
CA GLU A 69 12.76 -4.79 4.33
C GLU A 69 11.66 -3.74 4.07
N GLY A 70 11.40 -3.44 2.79
CA GLY A 70 10.49 -2.39 2.36
C GLY A 70 11.01 -0.99 2.70
N ILE A 71 10.27 0.04 2.27
CA ILE A 71 10.61 1.44 2.52
C ILE A 71 9.65 1.97 3.60
N PRO A 72 10.14 2.27 4.81
CA PRO A 72 9.29 2.73 5.90
C PRO A 72 8.73 4.13 5.60
N ALA A 73 7.46 4.33 5.95
CA ALA A 73 6.70 5.55 5.77
C ALA A 73 5.88 5.87 7.02
N ARG A 74 5.85 7.16 7.36
CA ARG A 74 5.11 7.66 8.52
C ARG A 74 3.59 7.70 8.34
N ASP A 75 3.11 7.62 7.10
CA ASP A 75 1.69 7.70 6.70
C ASP A 75 1.53 6.89 5.42
N TRP A 76 0.38 6.23 5.26
CA TRP A 76 0.10 5.43 4.07
C TRP A 76 0.17 6.24 2.77
N ARG A 77 -0.17 7.54 2.79
CA ARG A 77 -0.05 8.41 1.60
C ARG A 77 1.40 8.56 1.16
N VAL A 78 2.31 8.67 2.12
CA VAL A 78 3.75 8.74 1.83
C VAL A 78 4.24 7.40 1.25
N ALA A 79 3.71 6.27 1.74
CA ALA A 79 4.01 4.97 1.14
C ALA A 79 3.49 4.88 -0.32
N VAL A 80 2.29 5.39 -0.61
CA VAL A 80 1.78 5.50 -2.00
C VAL A 80 2.70 6.35 -2.88
N GLU A 81 3.13 7.52 -2.37
CA GLU A 81 4.03 8.43 -3.08
C GLU A 81 5.38 7.78 -3.38
N VAL A 82 5.92 6.99 -2.46
CA VAL A 82 7.15 6.22 -2.68
C VAL A 82 6.96 5.22 -3.82
N LEU A 83 5.88 4.45 -3.83
CA LEU A 83 5.60 3.49 -4.90
C LEU A 83 5.42 4.17 -6.27
N ALA A 84 4.67 5.29 -6.30
CA ALA A 84 4.50 6.08 -7.51
C ALA A 84 5.83 6.64 -8.04
N GLY A 85 6.65 7.21 -7.15
CA GLY A 85 7.98 7.73 -7.52
C GLY A 85 8.94 6.65 -8.01
N GLN A 86 8.93 5.46 -7.40
CA GLN A 86 9.76 4.32 -7.85
C GLN A 86 9.29 3.76 -9.20
N ALA A 87 8.01 3.87 -9.51
CA ALA A 87 7.44 3.54 -10.83
C ALA A 87 7.69 4.64 -11.89
N GLY A 88 8.29 5.77 -11.52
CA GLY A 88 8.59 6.89 -12.42
C GLY A 88 7.38 7.77 -12.76
N LEU A 89 6.35 7.76 -11.91
CA LEU A 89 5.15 8.61 -12.03
C LEU A 89 5.35 10.01 -11.45
#